data_AF-A0A2W0B2X9-F1
#
_entry.id   AF-A0A2W0B2X9-F1
#
_cell.length_a   1.000
_cell.length_b   1.000
_cell.length_c   1.000
_cell.angle_alpha   90.00
_cell.angle_beta   90.00
_cell.angle_gamma   90.00
#
_symmetry.space_group_name_H-M   'P 1'
#
loop_
_entity.id
_entity.type
_entity.pdbx_description
1 polymer ?
#
loop_
_entity_poly.entity_id
_entity_poly.type
_entity_poly.pdbx_seq_one_letter_code
_entity_poly.pdbx_strand_id
1 'polypeptide(L)'
;MFSRVLDRLDSFYKMTYLPEGFMQLVFLSHGFNVQNYDLKYLRQEFLGDVRTLVFDVVPHKKIKGTHFVGRIWVEDQQHNIVRMNGTYEPQRSGNFYFHFDSWRMNMQPGLWLPA
;
A
#
# COMPACT_ATOMS: atom_id res chain seq x y z
N MET A 1 30.29 23.04 20.87
CA MET A 1 28.93 22.75 21.42
C MET A 1 27.82 23.04 20.41
N PHE A 2 27.92 24.09 19.60
CA PHE A 2 26.94 24.45 18.54
C PHE A 2 26.85 23.46 17.36
N SER A 3 27.93 22.79 16.96
CA SER A 3 27.91 21.88 15.79
C SER A 3 27.00 20.66 16.01
N ARG A 4 26.94 20.13 17.22
CA ARG A 4 26.10 18.97 17.58
C ARG A 4 24.61 19.22 17.44
N VAL A 5 24.17 20.48 17.55
CA VAL A 5 22.75 20.86 17.39
C VAL A 5 22.43 20.98 15.90
N LEU A 6 23.34 21.56 15.11
CA LEU A 6 23.22 21.64 13.65
C LEU A 6 23.29 20.26 12.99
N ASP A 7 24.20 19.38 13.42
CA ASP A 7 24.28 17.98 12.95
C ASP A 7 23.00 17.20 13.23
N ARG A 8 22.34 17.47 14.37
CA ARG A 8 21.04 16.87 14.68
C ARG A 8 19.95 17.40 13.76
N LEU A 9 19.92 18.70 13.47
CA LEU A 9 18.95 19.31 12.54
C LEU A 9 19.13 18.77 11.11
N ASP A 10 20.37 18.67 10.60
CA ASP A 10 20.65 18.06 9.29
C ASP A 10 20.24 16.59 9.22
N SER A 11 20.41 15.84 10.32
CA SER A 11 19.92 14.46 10.44
C SER A 11 18.39 14.36 10.41
N PHE A 12 17.64 15.39 10.82
CA PHE A 12 16.18 15.40 10.73
C PHE A 12 15.68 15.63 9.30
N TYR A 13 16.47 16.28 8.43
CA TYR A 13 16.08 16.60 7.05
C TYR A 13 16.49 15.57 6.00
N LYS A 14 17.40 14.64 6.32
CA LYS A 14 17.75 13.52 5.41
C LYS A 14 16.72 12.39 5.51
N MET A 15 15.48 12.65 5.11
CA MET A 15 14.53 11.60 4.74
C MET A 15 15.09 10.88 3.51
N THR A 16 15.80 9.78 3.75
CA THR A 16 16.40 8.98 2.68
C THR A 16 15.31 8.07 2.13
N TYR A 17 14.94 8.29 0.87
CA TYR A 17 13.97 7.44 0.21
C TYR A 17 14.60 6.07 -0.06
N LEU A 18 14.06 5.03 0.60
CA LEU A 18 14.54 3.66 0.44
C LEU A 18 13.83 3.03 -0.78
N PRO A 19 14.57 2.40 -1.72
CA PRO A 19 13.96 1.73 -2.87
C PRO A 19 12.89 0.70 -2.51
N GLU A 20 13.01 0.03 -1.36
CA GLU A 20 11.99 -0.89 -0.85
C GLU A 20 10.66 -0.18 -0.52
N GLY A 21 10.74 1.05 0.01
CA GLY A 21 9.57 1.88 0.29
C GLY A 21 8.83 2.27 -0.98
N PHE A 22 9.53 2.49 -2.10
CA PHE A 22 8.91 2.72 -3.41
C PHE A 22 8.13 1.51 -3.89
N MET A 23 8.74 0.33 -3.83
CA MET A 23 8.12 -0.92 -4.31
C MET A 23 6.81 -1.21 -3.60
N GLN A 24 6.70 -0.85 -2.33
CA GLN A 24 5.49 -1.02 -1.52
C GLN A 24 4.34 -0.11 -1.96
N LEU A 25 4.61 1.02 -2.62
CA LEU A 25 3.58 1.88 -3.21
C LEU A 25 2.97 1.26 -4.49
N VAL A 26 3.69 0.31 -5.09
CA VAL A 26 3.36 -0.27 -6.40
C VAL A 26 2.78 -1.69 -6.26
N PHE A 27 3.34 -2.46 -5.33
CA PHE A 27 2.99 -3.86 -5.10
C PHE A 27 2.55 -4.08 -3.65
N LEU A 28 1.50 -4.89 -3.49
CA LEU A 28 1.19 -5.47 -2.18
C LEU A 28 2.30 -6.45 -1.80
N SER A 29 2.72 -6.43 -0.53
CA SER A 29 3.83 -7.26 -0.05
C SER A 29 3.57 -8.75 -0.26
N HIS A 30 4.64 -9.55 -0.30
CA HIS A 30 4.57 -11.02 -0.43
C HIS A 30 3.68 -11.71 0.61
N GLY A 31 3.44 -11.06 1.75
CA GLY A 31 2.56 -11.56 2.81
C GLY A 31 1.07 -11.35 2.55
N PHE A 32 0.67 -10.66 1.48
CA PHE A 32 -0.73 -10.39 1.15
C PHE A 32 -1.43 -11.65 0.63
N ASN A 33 -2.04 -12.41 1.54
CA ASN A 33 -2.76 -13.64 1.27
C ASN A 33 -3.88 -13.90 2.29
N VAL A 34 -4.73 -14.89 2.01
CA VAL A 34 -5.89 -15.24 2.84
C VAL A 34 -5.53 -15.78 4.22
N GLN A 35 -4.30 -16.26 4.43
CA GLN A 35 -3.83 -16.71 5.74
C GLN A 35 -3.50 -15.56 6.69
N ASN A 36 -3.29 -14.37 6.14
CA ASN A 36 -2.83 -13.19 6.86
C ASN A 36 -3.89 -12.08 6.94
N TYR A 37 -4.92 -12.12 6.08
CA TYR A 37 -5.90 -11.04 5.94
C TYR A 37 -7.33 -11.55 5.80
N ASP A 38 -8.24 -10.78 6.39
CA ASP A 38 -9.66 -10.83 6.07
C ASP A 38 -10.00 -9.71 5.08
N LEU A 39 -10.72 -10.04 4.01
CA LEU A 39 -11.25 -9.07 3.06
C LEU A 39 -12.73 -8.81 3.36
N LYS A 40 -13.04 -7.61 3.86
CA LYS A 40 -14.41 -7.22 4.19
C LYS A 40 -15.00 -6.47 3.01
N TYR A 41 -15.93 -7.10 2.31
CA TYR A 41 -16.67 -6.45 1.24
C TYR A 41 -17.44 -5.24 1.78
N LEU A 42 -17.37 -4.12 1.05
CA LEU A 42 -18.09 -2.90 1.36
C LEU A 42 -19.19 -2.60 0.36
N ARG A 43 -18.81 -2.47 -0.92
CA ARG A 43 -19.72 -2.01 -1.98
C ARG A 43 -19.14 -2.31 -3.37
N GLN A 44 -19.97 -2.06 -4.38
CA GLN A 44 -19.51 -1.86 -5.74
C GLN A 44 -19.23 -0.38 -5.99
N GLU A 45 -18.23 -0.10 -6.82
CA GLU A 45 -17.85 1.26 -7.22
C GLU A 45 -17.30 1.23 -8.65
N PHE A 46 -17.55 2.27 -9.42
CA PHE A 46 -16.94 2.46 -10.73
C PHE A 46 -15.69 3.33 -10.59
N LEU A 47 -14.56 2.85 -11.13
CA LEU A 47 -13.35 3.62 -11.32
C LEU A 47 -13.22 3.96 -12.82
N GLY A 48 -13.77 5.11 -13.20
CA GLY A 48 -14.01 5.41 -14.62
C GLY A 48 -14.99 4.38 -15.20
N ASP A 49 -14.58 3.68 -16.25
CA ASP A 49 -15.39 2.63 -16.90
C ASP A 49 -15.19 1.24 -16.28
N VAL A 50 -14.33 1.12 -15.27
CA VAL A 50 -14.04 -0.17 -14.62
C VAL A 50 -14.99 -0.37 -13.44
N ARG A 51 -15.84 -1.39 -13.52
CA ARG A 51 -16.68 -1.82 -12.39
C ARG A 51 -15.85 -2.62 -11.40
N THR A 52 -15.92 -2.24 -10.13
CA THR A 52 -15.10 -2.84 -9.07
C THR A 52 -15.90 -3.22 -7.84
N LEU A 53 -15.39 -4.21 -7.11
CA LEU A 53 -15.75 -4.58 -5.75
C LEU A 53 -14.73 -3.97 -4.79
N VAL A 54 -15.23 -3.28 -3.77
CA VAL A 54 -14.41 -2.56 -2.80
C VAL A 54 -14.32 -3.39 -1.52
N PHE A 55 -13.10 -3.65 -1.06
CA PHE A 55 -12.83 -4.40 0.16
C PHE A 55 -11.96 -3.61 1.13
N ASP A 56 -12.34 -3.58 2.40
CA ASP A 56 -11.39 -3.26 3.46
C ASP A 56 -10.50 -4.48 3.73
N VAL A 57 -9.20 -4.24 3.78
CA VAL A 57 -8.17 -5.24 4.10
C VAL A 57 -7.88 -5.15 5.60
N VAL A 58 -8.19 -6.23 6.32
CA VAL A 58 -7.98 -6.31 7.76
C VAL A 58 -6.92 -7.37 8.06
N PRO A 59 -5.72 -6.98 8.56
CA PRO A 59 -4.71 -7.96 8.95
C PRO A 59 -5.16 -8.78 10.16
N HIS A 60 -4.77 -10.04 10.21
CA HIS A 60 -5.01 -10.88 11.39
C HIS A 60 -4.17 -10.43 12.57
N LYS A 61 -4.71 -10.57 13.79
CA LYS A 61 -4.08 -10.10 15.04
C LYS A 61 -2.63 -10.59 15.28
N LYS A 62 -2.25 -11.73 14.68
CA LYS A 62 -0.95 -12.38 14.90
C LYS A 62 -0.03 -12.30 13.68
N ILE A 63 -0.35 -11.46 12.70
CA ILE A 63 0.54 -11.25 11.55
C ILE A 63 1.91 -10.75 12.03
N LYS A 64 2.97 -11.27 11.43
CA LYS A 64 4.35 -10.88 11.75
C LYS A 64 4.92 -10.07 10.60
N GLY A 65 5.67 -9.02 10.93
CA GLY A 65 6.34 -8.17 9.96
C GLY A 65 5.43 -7.09 9.37
N THR A 66 5.95 -6.45 8.32
CA THR A 66 5.29 -5.33 7.64
C THR A 66 4.08 -5.81 6.86
N HIS A 67 2.93 -5.20 7.09
CA HIS A 67 1.65 -5.61 6.52
C HIS A 67 0.82 -4.41 6.07
N PHE A 68 0.05 -4.59 5.00
CA PHE A 68 -0.78 -3.55 4.41
C PHE A 68 -2.05 -3.36 5.24
N VAL A 69 -2.46 -2.12 5.44
CA VAL A 69 -3.75 -1.78 6.04
C VAL A 69 -4.40 -0.71 5.17
N GLY A 70 -5.63 -0.95 4.75
CA GLY A 70 -6.34 -0.04 3.87
C GLY A 70 -7.45 -0.73 3.08
N ARG A 71 -7.65 -0.25 1.86
CA ARG A 71 -8.72 -0.66 0.96
C ARG A 71 -8.18 -1.02 -0.41
N ILE A 72 -8.82 -2.00 -1.03
CA ILE A 72 -8.54 -2.41 -2.39
C ILE A 72 -9.82 -2.35 -3.23
N TRP A 73 -9.64 -2.05 -4.51
CA TRP A 73 -10.68 -2.16 -5.53
C TRP A 73 -10.28 -3.28 -6.48
N VAL A 74 -11.19 -4.23 -6.64
CA VAL A 74 -11.01 -5.43 -7.43
C VAL A 74 -11.97 -5.37 -8.61
N GLU A 75 -11.49 -5.39 -9.84
CA GLU A 75 -12.40 -5.44 -11.00
C GLU A 75 -13.15 -6.77 -11.07
N ASP A 76 -14.38 -6.74 -11.55
CA ASP A 76 -15.32 -7.85 -11.34
C ASP A 76 -15.43 -8.87 -12.49
N GLN A 77 -14.54 -8.78 -13.49
CA GLN A 77 -14.45 -9.74 -14.58
C GLN A 77 -13.40 -10.83 -14.28
N GLN A 78 -12.18 -10.43 -13.93
CA GLN A 78 -11.04 -11.32 -13.71
C GLN A 78 -10.45 -11.20 -12.30
N HIS A 79 -11.06 -10.39 -11.43
CA HIS A 79 -10.66 -10.18 -10.04
C HIS A 79 -9.25 -9.60 -9.85
N ASN A 80 -8.78 -8.79 -10.80
CA ASN A 80 -7.54 -8.03 -10.65
C ASN A 80 -7.71 -6.90 -9.64
N ILE A 81 -6.72 -6.70 -8.76
CA ILE A 81 -6.65 -5.50 -7.92
C ILE A 81 -6.21 -4.33 -8.79
N VAL A 82 -7.08 -3.32 -8.94
CA VAL A 82 -6.89 -2.18 -9.84
C VAL A 82 -6.61 -0.86 -9.11
N ARG A 83 -6.89 -0.80 -7.81
CA ARG A 83 -6.52 0.32 -6.93
C ARG A 83 -6.25 -0.16 -5.52
N MET A 84 -5.29 0.48 -4.86
CA MET A 84 -4.92 0.27 -3.46
C MET A 84 -4.83 1.63 -2.77
N ASN A 85 -5.54 1.80 -1.67
CA ASN A 85 -5.45 2.99 -0.84
C ASN A 85 -5.18 2.59 0.60
N GLY A 86 -4.05 3.00 1.17
CA GLY A 86 -3.66 2.56 2.50
C GLY A 86 -2.23 2.87 2.86
N THR A 87 -1.71 2.14 3.85
CA THR A 87 -0.33 2.25 4.32
C THR A 87 0.16 0.89 4.79
N TYR A 88 1.37 0.82 5.32
CA TYR A 88 1.92 -0.36 5.96
C TYR A 88 2.15 -0.14 7.45
N GLU A 89 2.00 -1.22 8.22
CA GLU A 89 2.24 -1.26 9.66
C GLU A 89 3.21 -2.40 10.02
N PRO A 90 3.96 -2.29 11.14
CA PRO A 90 3.98 -1.17 12.08
C PRO A 90 4.86 0.00 11.61
N GLN A 91 4.42 1.23 11.89
CA GLN A 91 5.22 2.44 11.74
C GLN A 91 6.26 2.48 12.87
N ARG A 92 7.55 2.33 12.55
CA ARG A 92 8.62 2.32 13.56
C ARG A 92 9.24 3.71 13.69
N SER A 93 9.67 4.09 14.89
CA SER A 93 10.34 5.38 15.10
C SER A 93 11.57 5.50 14.19
N GLY A 94 11.56 6.49 13.29
CA GLY A 94 12.63 6.75 12.32
C GLY A 94 12.42 6.16 10.91
N ASN A 95 11.52 5.19 10.74
CA ASN A 95 11.15 4.61 9.44
C ASN A 95 9.62 4.60 9.29
N PHE A 96 9.10 5.49 8.46
CA PHE A 96 7.67 5.64 8.24
C PHE A 96 7.28 5.12 6.85
N TYR A 97 6.17 4.40 6.77
CA TYR A 97 5.54 4.10 5.48
C TYR A 97 4.56 5.21 5.15
N PHE A 98 4.66 5.75 3.94
CA PHE A 98 3.70 6.73 3.46
C PHE A 98 2.31 6.09 3.36
N HIS A 99 1.28 6.90 3.62
CA HIS A 99 -0.04 6.59 3.07
C HIS A 99 0.02 6.81 1.56
N PHE A 100 -0.58 5.91 0.80
CA PHE A 100 -0.55 5.95 -0.65
C PHE A 100 -1.90 5.60 -1.25
N ASP A 101 -2.11 6.12 -2.45
CA ASP A 101 -3.23 5.79 -3.32
C ASP A 101 -2.64 5.44 -4.69
N SER A 102 -2.72 4.17 -5.07
CA SER A 102 -2.02 3.60 -6.22
C SER A 102 -3.03 2.92 -7.13
N TRP A 103 -2.93 3.21 -8.43
CA TRP A 103 -3.87 2.79 -9.46
C TRP A 103 -3.16 1.94 -10.50
N ARG A 104 -3.92 1.07 -11.18
CA ARG A 104 -3.44 0.30 -12.32
C ARG A 104 -4.28 0.56 -13.54
N MET A 105 -3.61 0.62 -14.70
CA MET A 105 -4.26 0.72 -16.00
C MET A 105 -4.20 -0.61 -16.73
N ASN A 106 -5.30 -0.94 -17.40
CA ASN A 106 -5.41 -2.10 -18.28
C ASN A 106 -4.80 -1.74 -19.64
N MET A 107 -3.56 -2.16 -19.88
CA MET A 107 -2.82 -1.83 -21.10
C MET A 107 -3.11 -2.82 -22.24
N GLN A 108 -3.50 -4.05 -21.87
CA GLN A 108 -3.92 -5.14 -22.76
C GLN A 108 -4.86 -6.06 -21.97
N PRO A 109 -5.77 -6.82 -22.61
CA PRO A 109 -6.68 -7.71 -21.90
C PRO A 109 -5.99 -8.57 -20.83
N GLY A 110 -6.33 -8.34 -19.56
CA GLY A 110 -5.77 -9.03 -18.40
C GLY A 110 -4.41 -8.52 -17.89
N LEU A 111 -3.79 -7.55 -18.55
CA LEU A 111 -2.52 -6.94 -18.15
C LEU A 111 -2.75 -5.57 -17.48
N TRP A 112 -2.68 -5.58 -16.15
CA TRP A 112 -2.80 -4.38 -15.32
C TRP A 112 -1.43 -3.90 -14.84
N LEU A 113 -1.02 -2.72 -15.30
CA LEU A 113 0.26 -2.12 -14.91
C LEU A 113 0.04 -0.90 -14.01
N PRO A 114 0.95 -0.63 -13.05
CA PRO A 114 0.95 0.61 -12.28
C PRO A 114 0.98 1.85 -13.19
N ALA A 115 0.25 2.89 -12.78
CA ALA A 115 0.15 4.17 -13.49
C ALA A 115 0.72 5.32 -12.66
#